data_AF-A0A6V8IMS5-F1
#
_entry.id   AF-A0A6V8IMS5-F1
#
_cell.length_a   1.000
_cell.length_b   1.000
_cell.length_c   1.000
_cell.angle_alpha   90.00
_cell.angle_beta   90.00
_cell.angle_gamma   90.00
#
_symmetry.space_group_name_H-M   'P 1'
#
loop_
_entity.id
_entity.type
_entity.pdbx_description
1 polymer ?
#
loop_
_entity_poly.entity_id
_entity_poly.type
_entity_poly.pdbx_seq_one_letter_code
_entity_poly.pdbx_strand_id
1 'polypeptide(L)' 'MCNLYSMTSNPQAIREIAKVLEDRTGNLQPLPEIYPNTMAPIVRNGEGGRELLMARWGMPTPPRLPERP' A
#
# COMPACT_ATOMS: atom_id res chain seq x y z
N MET A 1 -16.60 -4.07 8.73
CA MET A 1 -15.46 -3.16 8.94
C MET A 1 -14.20 -3.89 8.49
N CYS A 2 -13.49 -3.40 7.48
CA CYS A 2 -12.27 -4.02 6.95
C CYS A 2 -11.06 -3.21 7.41
N ASN A 3 -10.55 -3.53 8.59
CA ASN A 3 -9.40 -2.87 9.22
C ASN A 3 -8.24 -3.84 9.51
N LEU A 4 -8.35 -5.10 9.09
CA LEU A 4 -7.28 -6.09 9.14
C LEU A 4 -7.31 -6.88 7.83
N TYR A 5 -6.17 -7.00 7.18
CA TYR A 5 -6.00 -7.86 6.02
C TYR A 5 -4.59 -8.46 6.02
N SER A 6 -4.41 -9.49 5.19
CA SER A 6 -3.13 -10.17 4.99
C SER A 6 -2.68 -10.02 3.53
N MET A 7 -1.37 -9.90 3.33
CA MET A 7 -0.71 -9.88 2.04
C MET A 7 0.47 -10.85 2.06
N THR A 8 0.21 -12.11 1.73
CA THR A 8 1.22 -13.19 1.71
C THR A 8 1.66 -13.57 0.30
N SER A 9 1.15 -12.87 -0.72
CA SER A 9 1.51 -13.12 -2.13
C SER A 9 2.95 -12.74 -2.42
N ASN A 10 3.54 -13.39 -3.43
CA ASN A 10 4.89 -13.07 -3.86
C ASN A 10 4.92 -11.69 -4.57
N PRO A 11 6.00 -10.91 -4.42
CA PRO A 11 6.13 -9.63 -5.11
C PRO A 11 6.09 -9.77 -6.64
N GLN A 12 6.52 -10.91 -7.19
CA GLN A 12 6.49 -11.16 -8.63
C GLN A 12 5.05 -11.19 -9.19
N ALA A 13 4.11 -11.89 -8.55
CA ALA A 13 2.71 -11.92 -8.98
C ALA A 13 2.07 -10.53 -8.89
N ILE A 14 2.42 -9.75 -7.86
CA ILE A 14 1.95 -8.37 -7.74
C ILE A 14 2.44 -7.55 -8.95
N ARG A 15 3.71 -7.69 -9.33
CA ARG A 15 4.29 -7.00 -10.49
C ARG A 15 3.62 -7.43 -11.80
N GLU A 16 3.36 -8.71 -11.98
CA GLU A 16 2.72 -9.25 -13.19
C GLU A 16 1.27 -8.79 -13.33
N ILE A 17 0.48 -8.87 -12.26
CA ILE A 17 -0.94 -8.47 -12.27
C ILE A 17 -1.06 -6.96 -12.44
N ALA A 18 -0.29 -6.19 -11.68
CA ALA A 18 -0.38 -4.73 -11.69
C ALA A 18 0.44 -4.07 -12.81
N LYS A 19 1.27 -4.84 -13.54
CA LYS A 19 2.20 -4.35 -14.57
C LYS A 19 3.11 -3.24 -14.02
N VAL A 20 3.75 -3.54 -12.89
CA VAL A 20 4.68 -2.63 -12.21
C VAL A 20 5.95 -2.49 -13.05
N LEU A 21 6.35 -1.25 -13.31
CA LEU A 21 7.57 -0.92 -14.05
C LEU A 21 8.77 -0.77 -13.12
N GLU A 22 8.55 -0.26 -11.91
CA GLU A 22 9.62 -0.05 -10.93
C GLU A 22 9.25 -0.60 -9.57
N ASP A 23 10.09 -1.48 -9.03
CA ASP A 23 9.91 -2.03 -7.68
C ASP A 23 10.88 -1.37 -6.69
N ARG A 24 10.31 -0.69 -5.70
CA ARG A 24 11.02 -0.04 -4.59
C ARG A 24 10.82 -0.77 -3.26
N THR A 25 10.18 -1.94 -3.26
CA THR A 25 9.95 -2.73 -2.04
C THR A 25 11.13 -3.63 -1.69
N GLY A 26 11.97 -3.98 -2.66
CA GLY A 26 13.12 -4.87 -2.44
C GLY A 26 12.65 -6.28 -2.10
N ASN A 27 12.89 -6.72 -0.85
CA ASN A 27 12.45 -8.03 -0.36
C ASN A 27 11.10 -7.91 0.39
N LEU A 28 9.99 -7.94 -0.35
CA LEU A 28 8.67 -7.94 0.24
C LEU A 28 8.40 -9.27 0.95
N GLN A 29 8.41 -9.22 2.28
CA GLN A 29 8.09 -10.36 3.13
C GLN A 29 6.57 -10.62 3.14
N PRO A 30 6.13 -11.86 3.40
CA PRO A 30 4.72 -12.14 3.65
C PRO A 30 4.25 -11.33 4.87
N LEU A 31 3.17 -10.57 4.71
CA LEU A 31 2.57 -9.75 5.76
C LEU A 31 1.26 -10.40 6.20
N PRO A 32 1.26 -11.27 7.22
CA PRO A 32 0.04 -11.97 7.66
C PRO A 32 -0.98 -11.03 8.30
N GLU A 33 -0.53 -9.89 8.85
CA GLU A 33 -1.37 -8.95 9.58
C GLU A 33 -0.98 -7.52 9.23
N ILE A 34 -1.88 -6.80 8.56
CA ILE A 34 -1.74 -5.39 8.24
C ILE A 34 -2.89 -4.62 8.91
N TYR A 35 -2.51 -3.74 9.85
CA TYR A 35 -3.42 -2.90 10.63
C TYR A 35 -3.44 -1.46 10.08
N PRO A 36 -4.46 -0.66 10.41
CA PRO A 36 -4.47 0.75 10.01
C PRO A 36 -3.24 1.44 10.59
N ASN A 37 -2.71 2.42 9.87
CA ASN A 37 -1.51 3.18 10.21
C ASN A 37 -0.17 2.40 10.17
N THR A 38 -0.14 1.15 9.70
CA THR A 38 1.12 0.42 9.45
C THR A 38 1.58 0.59 8.00
N MET A 39 2.82 0.16 7.71
CA MET A 39 3.36 0.15 6.35
C MET A 39 2.83 -1.06 5.59
N ALA A 40 2.34 -0.83 4.39
CA ALA A 40 1.82 -1.86 3.48
C ALA A 40 2.33 -1.63 2.05
N PRO A 41 2.51 -2.69 1.26
CA PRO A 41 2.86 -2.56 -0.15
C PRO A 41 1.68 -1.99 -0.94
N ILE A 42 1.94 -0.95 -1.73
CA ILE A 42 0.98 -0.35 -2.65
C ILE A 42 1.59 -0.18 -4.04
N VAL A 43 0.76 -0.34 -5.06
CA VAL A 43 1.09 0.11 -6.41
C VAL A 43 0.54 1.51 -6.60
N ARG A 44 1.40 2.48 -6.91
CA ARG A 44 0.98 3.84 -7.27
C ARG A 44 1.42 4.17 -8.69
N ASN A 45 0.77 5.18 -9.27
CA ASN A 45 1.26 5.79 -10.50
C ASN A 45 2.24 6.91 -10.13
N GLY A 46 3.51 6.74 -10.45
CA GLY A 46 4.55 7.77 -10.41
C GLY A 46 4.81 8.36 -11.79
N GLU A 47 5.80 9.25 -11.88
CA GLU A 47 6.16 9.92 -13.15
C GLU A 47 6.64 8.94 -14.23
N GLY A 48 7.36 7.88 -13.83
CA GLY A 48 7.83 6.81 -14.72
C GLY A 48 6.82 5.68 -14.95
N GLY A 49 5.58 5.83 -14.45
CA GLY A 49 4.52 4.83 -14.53
C GLY A 49 4.28 4.10 -13.21
N ARG A 50 3.84 2.83 -13.27
CA ARG A 50 3.40 2.08 -12.08
C ARG A 50 4.60 1.63 -11.26
N GLU A 51 4.67 2.06 -10.01
CA GLU A 51 5.72 1.66 -9.07
C GLU A 51 5.13 0.93 -7.85
N LEU A 52 5.80 -0.11 -7.39
CA LEU A 52 5.47 -0.85 -6.17
C LEU A 52 6.36 -0.34 -5.03
N LEU A 53 5.76 0.18 -3.95
CA LEU A 53 6.48 0.70 -2.79
C LEU A 53 5.76 0.39 -1.48
N MET A 54 6.46 0.56 -0.37
CA MET A 54 5.85 0.55 0.95
C MET A 54 5.28 1.94 1.28
N ALA A 55 4.00 2.01 1.66
CA ALA A 55 3.35 3.23 2.12
C ALA A 55 2.51 3.00 3.37
N ARG A 56 2.26 4.06 4.12
CA ARG A 56 1.43 3.99 5.33
C ARG A 56 -0.05 3.82 4.96
N TRP A 57 -0.70 2.81 5.51
CA TRP A 57 -2.14 2.60 5.35
C TRP A 57 -2.93 3.54 6.25
N GLY A 58 -2.98 4.82 5.87
CA GLY A 58 -3.75 5.84 6.57
C GLY A 58 -3.68 7.16 5.81
N MET A 59 -4.80 7.55 5.21
CA MET A 59 -4.92 8.86 4.57
C MET A 59 -4.92 9.97 5.62
N PRO A 60 -4.30 11.13 5.35
CA PRO A 60 -4.39 12.27 6.24
C PRO A 60 -5.85 12.72 6.37
N THR A 61 -6.21 13.21 7.56
CA THR A 61 -7.51 13.83 7.78
C THR A 61 -7.67 15.03 6.84
N PRO A 62 -8.84 15.20 6.19
CA PRO A 62 -9.07 16.36 5.34
C PRO A 62 -8.89 17.64 6.16
N PRO A 63 -8.31 18.71 5.57
CA PRO A 63 -7.90 19.92 6.29
C PRO A 63 -9.06 20.72 6.92
N ARG A 64 -10.32 20.37 6.63
CA ARG A 64 -11.51 20.92 7.29
C ARG A 64 -12.62 19.87 7.38
N LEU A 65 -12.65 19.10 8.47
CA LEU A 65 -13.93 18.68 9.01
C LEU A 65 -14.34 19.77 10.00
N PRO A 66 -15.50 20.45 9.84
CA PRO A 66 -16.01 21.27 10.93
C PRO A 66 -16.12 20.36 12.16
N GLU A 67 -15.55 20.80 13.28
CA GLU A 67 -15.69 20.10 14.55
C GLU A 67 -17.19 19.92 14.78
N ARG A 68 -17.60 18.65 14.87
CA ARG A 68 -19.00 18.30 15.07
C ARG A 68 -19.35 18.72 16.51
N PRO A 69 -20.46 19.45 16.74
CA PRO A 69 -20.84 19.90 18.07
C PRO A 69 -21.09 18.72 19.02
#